data_AF-A0A1Y2DY84-F1
#
_entry.id   AF-A0A1Y2DY84-F1
#
_cell.length_a   1.000
_cell.length_b   1.000
_cell.length_c   1.000
_cell.angle_alpha   90.00
_cell.angle_beta   90.00
_cell.angle_gamma   90.00
#
_symmetry.space_group_name_H-M   'P 1'
#
loop_
_entity.id
_entity.type
_entity.pdbx_description
1 polymer ?
#
loop_
_entity_poly.entity_id
_entity_poly.type
_entity_poly.pdbx_seq_one_letter_code
_entity_poly.pdbx_strand_id
1 'polypeptide(L)'
;MFESNDGFTSTFNRVRGPWEPEDYYGERFSTAFTQSFKDTLSQGPKKYYLVTEDEFIAKAMSVHFTALQAKPKVQAEAGANSGNDWYG
;
A
#
# COMPACT_ATOMS: atom_id res chain seq x y z
N MET A 1 12.79 13.21 -1.46
CA MET A 1 12.06 13.15 -0.20
C MET A 1 11.69 14.57 0.14
N PHE A 2 10.41 14.81 0.40
CA PHE A 2 9.88 16.18 0.39
C PHE A 2 10.47 17.03 1.52
N GLU A 3 10.69 16.44 2.69
CA GLU A 3 11.33 17.06 3.86
C GLU A 3 12.77 17.52 3.58
N SER A 4 13.49 16.80 2.72
CA SER A 4 14.88 17.08 2.40
C SER A 4 15.08 17.97 1.18
N ASN A 5 14.04 18.64 0.67
CA ASN A 5 14.09 19.39 -0.60
C ASN A 5 14.66 18.56 -1.77
N ASP A 6 14.23 17.30 -1.90
CA ASP A 6 14.73 16.38 -2.94
C ASP A 6 16.24 16.04 -2.84
N GLY A 7 16.95 16.46 -1.78
CA GLY A 7 18.35 16.09 -1.54
C GLY A 7 18.58 14.60 -1.26
N PHE A 8 17.56 13.91 -0.73
CA PHE A 8 17.50 12.45 -0.65
C PHE A 8 16.35 11.95 -1.51
N THR A 9 16.50 10.80 -2.16
CA THR A 9 15.44 10.18 -2.97
C THR A 9 14.75 9.06 -2.18
N SER A 10 13.43 8.96 -2.30
CA SER A 10 12.73 7.77 -1.82
C SER A 10 13.04 6.64 -2.80
N THR A 11 13.66 5.56 -2.32
CA THR A 11 14.06 4.45 -3.19
C THR A 11 12.85 3.61 -3.55
N PHE A 12 12.62 3.44 -4.86
CA PHE A 12 11.63 2.50 -5.35
C PHE A 12 12.14 1.07 -5.16
N ASN A 13 11.54 0.33 -4.22
CA ASN A 13 11.87 -1.05 -3.92
C ASN A 13 10.75 -1.98 -4.41
N ARG A 14 11.12 -3.17 -4.92
CA ARG A 14 10.18 -4.24 -5.27
C ARG A 14 10.68 -5.58 -4.75
N VAL A 15 9.75 -6.43 -4.32
CA VAL A 15 10.05 -7.82 -4.01
C VAL A 15 9.81 -8.65 -5.28
N ARG A 16 10.81 -9.44 -5.69
CA ARG A 16 10.65 -10.42 -6.75
C ARG A 16 10.33 -11.78 -6.15
N GLY A 17 9.40 -12.50 -6.78
CA GLY A 17 9.19 -13.92 -6.50
C GLY A 17 10.38 -14.77 -6.99
N PRO A 18 10.53 -15.99 -6.46
CA PRO A 18 11.50 -16.97 -6.97
C PRO A 18 11.17 -17.34 -8.43
N TRP A 19 12.21 -17.52 -9.25
CA TRP A 19 12.10 -17.81 -10.69
C TRP A 19 13.11 -18.87 -11.15
N GLU A 20 14.30 -18.93 -10.56
CA GLU A 20 15.34 -19.91 -10.92
C GLU A 20 15.10 -21.25 -10.20
N PRO A 21 15.48 -22.40 -10.81
CA PRO A 21 15.29 -23.71 -10.18
C PRO A 21 15.93 -23.84 -8.79
N GLU A 22 17.00 -23.09 -8.55
CA GLU A 22 17.76 -23.06 -7.29
C GLU A 22 17.21 -22.04 -6.29
N ASP A 23 16.22 -21.22 -6.67
CA ASP A 23 15.65 -20.23 -5.77
C ASP A 23 14.93 -20.88 -4.58
N TYR A 24 14.92 -20.18 -3.45
CA TYR A 24 14.12 -20.58 -2.30
C TYR A 24 12.64 -20.24 -2.54
N TYR A 25 11.83 -21.27 -2.74
CA TYR A 25 10.37 -21.23 -2.93
C TYR A 25 9.56 -21.32 -1.62
N GLY A 26 10.22 -21.46 -0.47
CA GLY A 26 9.54 -21.46 0.83
C GLY A 26 9.04 -20.07 1.25
N GLU A 27 8.37 -20.04 2.39
CA GLU A 27 7.80 -18.81 2.96
C GLU A 27 8.90 -17.79 3.28
N ARG A 28 8.68 -16.53 2.89
CA ARG A 28 9.60 -15.42 3.16
C ARG A 28 8.93 -14.45 4.14
N PHE A 29 9.46 -14.42 5.35
CA PHE A 29 9.03 -13.47 6.37
C PHE A 29 9.92 -12.22 6.32
N SER A 30 9.29 -11.05 6.22
CA SER A 30 9.99 -9.77 6.29
C SER A 30 9.12 -8.74 7.01
N THR A 31 9.76 -7.73 7.59
CA THR A 31 9.09 -6.60 8.24
C THR A 31 9.78 -5.32 7.81
N ALA A 32 9.00 -4.38 7.27
CA ALA A 32 9.48 -3.04 6.95
C ALA A 32 8.97 -2.06 8.03
N PHE A 33 9.83 -1.15 8.47
CA PHE A 33 9.50 -0.16 9.50
C PHE A 33 9.99 1.24 9.10
N THR A 34 9.12 2.23 9.28
CA THR A 34 9.42 3.66 9.13
C THR A 34 8.46 4.44 10.02
N GLN A 35 8.92 5.36 10.89
CA GLN A 35 7.99 6.25 11.60
C GLN A 35 8.65 7.52 12.15
N SER A 36 8.02 8.67 11.88
CA SER A 36 8.18 9.95 12.59
C SER A 36 7.16 10.05 13.74
N PHE A 37 7.26 11.04 14.64
CA PHE A 37 6.18 11.29 15.61
C PHE A 37 4.91 11.78 14.89
N LYS A 38 3.72 11.32 15.33
CA LYS A 38 2.42 11.57 14.69
C LYS A 38 2.11 13.05 14.42
N ASP A 39 2.39 13.88 15.41
CA ASP A 39 2.11 15.33 15.38
C ASP A 39 3.23 16.14 14.71
N THR A 40 4.22 15.46 14.10
CA THR A 40 5.31 16.16 13.42
C THR A 40 4.74 16.88 12.20
N LEU A 41 4.86 18.21 12.22
CA LEU A 41 4.57 19.05 11.07
C LEU A 41 5.76 18.98 10.12
N SER A 42 5.58 18.26 9.01
CA SER A 42 6.62 18.09 8.01
C SER A 42 6.37 19.03 6.84
N GLN A 43 7.21 20.05 6.73
CA GLN A 43 7.24 20.96 5.58
C GLN A 43 8.64 20.95 4.97
N GLY A 44 8.73 20.54 3.70
CA GLY A 44 9.89 20.87 2.88
C GLY A 44 9.94 22.38 2.60
N PRO A 45 10.88 22.87 1.78
CA PRO A 45 10.83 24.26 1.29
C PRO A 45 9.51 24.54 0.58
N LYS A 46 9.17 25.84 0.40
CA LYS A 46 7.86 26.39 -0.04
C LYS A 46 7.12 25.69 -1.21
N LYS A 47 7.79 24.82 -1.94
CA LYS A 47 7.26 23.92 -2.98
C LYS A 47 6.28 22.86 -2.43
N TYR A 48 6.40 22.45 -1.16
CA TYR A 48 5.60 21.36 -0.58
C TYR A 48 4.54 21.87 0.41
N TYR A 49 3.35 21.28 0.36
CA TYR A 49 2.27 21.57 1.31
C TYR A 49 2.70 21.15 2.72
N LEU A 50 2.30 21.94 3.72
CA LEU A 50 2.41 21.55 5.11
C LEU A 50 1.43 20.39 5.35
N VAL A 51 1.96 19.25 5.76
CA VAL A 51 1.16 18.08 6.14
C VAL A 51 1.69 17.52 7.45
N THR A 52 0.80 16.94 8.25
CA THR A 52 1.21 16.09 9.38
C THR A 52 1.62 14.71 8.87
N GLU A 53 2.46 14.01 9.63
CA GLU A 53 2.82 12.61 9.35
C GLU A 53 1.57 11.72 9.29
N ASP A 54 0.61 11.93 10.22
CA ASP A 54 -0.64 11.17 10.26
C ASP A 54 -1.49 11.38 8.99
N GLU A 55 -1.61 12.60 8.49
CA GLU A 55 -2.30 12.89 7.23
C GLU A 55 -1.59 12.26 6.02
N PHE A 56 -0.25 12.30 6.01
CA PHE A 56 0.55 11.70 4.96
C PHE A 56 0.36 10.18 4.92
N ILE A 57 0.46 9.51 6.07
CA ILE A 57 0.25 8.07 6.20
C ILE A 57 -1.20 7.71 5.83
N ALA A 58 -2.19 8.43 6.33
CA ALA A 58 -3.60 8.17 6.03
C ALA A 58 -3.87 8.26 4.51
N LYS A 59 -3.32 9.29 3.85
CA LYS A 59 -3.44 9.45 2.40
C LYS A 59 -2.73 8.33 1.63
N ALA A 60 -1.49 7.99 1.99
CA ALA A 60 -0.74 6.90 1.36
C ALA A 60 -1.47 5.54 1.51
N MET A 61 -1.97 5.25 2.71
CA MET A 61 -2.74 4.04 2.99
C MET A 61 -4.04 4.02 2.17
N SER A 62 -4.76 5.14 2.08
CA SER A 62 -6.02 5.21 1.32
C SER A 62 -5.85 4.82 -0.16
N VAL A 63 -4.73 5.16 -0.80
CA VAL A 63 -4.46 4.81 -2.21
C VAL A 63 -4.42 3.30 -2.41
N HIS A 64 -3.73 2.57 -1.52
CA HIS A 64 -3.56 1.12 -1.65
C HIS A 64 -4.72 0.33 -1.06
N PHE A 65 -5.29 0.77 0.07
CA PHE A 65 -6.36 0.07 0.76
C PHE A 65 -7.72 0.24 0.09
N THR A 66 -8.02 1.39 -0.52
CA THR A 66 -9.30 1.59 -1.23
C THR A 66 -9.42 0.61 -2.40
N ALA A 67 -8.33 0.38 -3.13
CA ALA A 67 -8.28 -0.62 -4.21
C ALA A 67 -8.49 -2.06 -3.70
N LEU A 68 -8.06 -2.35 -2.47
CA LEU A 68 -8.30 -3.65 -1.83
C LEU A 68 -9.75 -3.80 -1.34
N GLN A 69 -10.38 -2.74 -0.85
CA GLN A 69 -11.79 -2.76 -0.40
C GLN A 69 -12.80 -2.81 -1.54
N ALA A 70 -12.44 -2.38 -2.76
CA ALA A 70 -13.29 -2.52 -3.94
C ALA A 70 -13.42 -3.99 -4.41
N LYS A 71 -12.39 -4.82 -4.20
CA LYS A 71 -12.37 -6.24 -4.60
C LYS A 71 -13.44 -7.13 -3.93
N PRO A 72 -13.66 -7.06 -2.60
CA PRO A 72 -14.67 -7.89 -1.94
C PRO A 72 -16.11 -7.51 -2.33
N LYS A 73 -16.38 -6.27 -2.76
CA LYS A 73 -17.72 -5.88 -3.25
C LYS A 73 -18.06 -6.58 -4.56
N VAL A 74 -17.10 -6.65 -5.48
CA VAL A 74 -17.28 -7.35 -6.77
C VAL A 74 -17.40 -8.87 -6.59
N GLN A 75 -16.69 -9.48 -5.64
CA GLN A 75 -16.79 -10.92 -5.36
C GLN A 75 -18.08 -11.30 -4.61
N ALA A 76 -18.58 -10.45 -3.71
CA ALA A 76 -19.86 -10.65 -3.06
C ALA A 76 -21.05 -10.52 -4.03
N GLU A 77 -20.98 -9.59 -4.99
CA GLU A 77 -21.99 -9.42 -6.04
C GLU A 77 -21.96 -10.58 -7.07
N ALA A 78 -20.77 -11.10 -7.40
CA ALA A 78 -20.62 -12.27 -8.29
C ALA A 78 -21.09 -13.59 -7.65
N GLY A 79 -20.99 -13.72 -6.33
CA GLY A 79 -21.48 -14.90 -5.58
C GLY A 79 -23.00 -14.89 -5.33
N ALA A 80 -23.68 -13.76 -5.48
CA ALA A 80 -25.12 -13.65 -5.30
C ALA A 80 -25.93 -14.06 -6.54
N ASN A 81 -25.30 -14.16 -7.72
CA ASN A 81 -25.98 -14.41 -9.00
C ASN A 81 -25.86 -15.86 -9.52
N SER A 82 -25.33 -16.79 -8.71
CA SER A 82 -25.15 -18.21 -9.08
C SER A 82 -26.02 -19.18 -8.28
N GLY A 83 -26.96 -18.67 -7.48
CA GLY A 83 -27.73 -19.47 -6.54
C GLY A 83 -29.23 -19.56 -6.84
N ASN A 84 -29.64 -19.98 -8.05
CA ASN A 84 -31.06 -20.34 -8.28
C ASN A 84 -31.37 -21.25 -9.50
N ASP A 85 -30.55 -22.26 -9.82
CA ASP A 85 -30.85 -23.21 -10.92
C ASP A 85 -30.95 -24.68 -10.46
N TRP A 86 -31.65 -24.97 -9.35
CA TRP A 86 -31.82 -26.35 -8.86
C TRP A 86 -33.27 -26.70 -8.47
N TYR A 87 -34.22 -26.53 -9.40
CA TYR A 87 -35.44 -27.36 -9.48
C TYR A 87 -35.88 -27.50 -10.94
N GLY A 88 -35.67 -28.69 -11.50
CA GLY A 88 -36.12 -29.16 -12.82
C GLY A 88 -35.83 -30.64 -12.95
#